data_AF-A0A3L7VJJ4-F1
#
_entry.id   AF-A0A3L7VJJ4-F1
#
_cell.length_a   1.000
_cell.length_b   1.000
_cell.length_c   1.000
_cell.angle_alpha   90.00
_cell.angle_beta   90.00
_cell.angle_gamma   90.00
#
_symmetry.space_group_name_H-M   'P 1'
#
loop_
_entity.id
_entity.type
_entity.pdbx_description
1 polymer ?
#
loop_
_entity_poly.entity_id
_entity_poly.type
_entity_poly.pdbx_seq_one_letter_code
_entity_poly.pdbx_strand_id
1 'polypeptide(L)'
;MRQRQDDRYPESRAVGRLEWEASIGMGWSKSCRDAVGFLALVAVGMGLLYLRDPHSLLVPTLYTEDGVWMAKLFNRGFWHTLIHAKGDETPYFVSLNILLLQAAKSLNAACYGDSIAHLPHFVSGLSMAFYAVLAAAPVWLLRPFLAP
;
A
#
# COMPACT_ATOMS: atom_id res chain seq x y z
N MET A 1 -9.46 59.78 37.09
CA MET A 1 -10.49 59.35 36.11
C MET A 1 -9.80 58.71 34.91
N ARG A 2 -9.80 57.37 34.79
CA ARG A 2 -9.79 56.62 33.53
C ARG A 2 -10.22 55.18 33.85
N GLN A 3 -11.43 54.87 33.44
CA GLN A 3 -12.09 53.54 33.47
C GLN A 3 -11.13 52.51 32.85
N ARG A 4 -10.88 51.31 33.42
CA ARG A 4 -11.82 50.19 33.66
C ARG A 4 -12.83 50.00 32.52
N GLN A 5 -12.30 49.69 31.35
CA GLN A 5 -13.06 49.09 30.24
C GLN A 5 -12.15 48.03 29.63
N ASP A 6 -12.30 46.76 30.05
CA ASP A 6 -12.00 45.58 29.21
C ASP A 6 -12.35 44.22 29.85
N ASP A 7 -13.16 44.20 30.92
CA ASP A 7 -13.64 42.95 31.54
C ASP A 7 -15.13 42.65 31.25
N ARG A 8 -15.76 43.35 30.31
CA ARG A 8 -17.23 43.29 30.18
C ARG A 8 -17.81 42.19 29.29
N TYR A 9 -16.97 41.38 28.62
CA TYR A 9 -17.46 40.29 27.74
C TYR A 9 -16.53 39.07 27.75
N PRO A 10 -16.75 38.08 28.65
CA PRO A 10 -16.00 36.81 28.62
C PRO A 10 -16.22 36.01 27.33
N GLU A 11 -17.29 36.29 26.58
CA GLU A 11 -17.63 35.59 25.33
C GLU A 11 -16.69 35.93 24.16
N SER A 12 -16.09 37.12 24.15
CA SER A 12 -15.18 37.53 23.07
C SER A 12 -13.90 36.68 23.00
N ARG A 13 -13.46 36.12 24.13
CA ARG A 13 -12.29 35.22 24.18
C ARG A 13 -12.63 33.78 23.77
N ALA A 14 -13.88 33.37 23.91
CA ALA A 14 -14.33 32.03 23.51
C ALA A 14 -14.48 31.92 21.99
N VAL A 15 -15.02 32.96 21.34
CA VAL A 15 -15.18 33.01 19.88
C VAL A 15 -13.83 33.02 19.17
N GLY A 16 -12.87 33.83 19.63
CA GLY A 16 -11.52 33.86 19.04
C GLY A 16 -10.71 32.57 19.24
N ARG A 17 -10.97 31.79 20.31
CA ARG A 17 -10.31 30.50 20.55
C ARG A 17 -10.86 29.39 19.65
N LEU A 18 -12.17 29.38 19.41
CA LEU A 18 -12.81 28.41 18.52
C LEU A 18 -12.45 28.66 17.04
N GLU A 19 -12.31 29.93 16.63
CA GLU A 19 -11.86 30.27 15.27
C GLU A 19 -10.38 29.92 15.03
N TRP A 20 -9.52 30.05 16.05
CA TRP A 20 -8.11 29.68 15.92
C TRP A 20 -7.91 28.16 15.83
N GLU A 21 -8.63 27.38 16.65
CA GLU A 21 -8.62 25.90 16.56
C GLU A 21 -9.26 25.37 15.26
N ALA A 22 -10.28 26.06 14.73
CA ALA A 22 -10.84 25.75 13.42
C ALA A 22 -9.90 26.10 12.25
N SER A 23 -9.00 27.07 12.42
CA SER A 23 -8.06 27.48 11.36
C SER A 23 -6.81 26.59 11.25
N ILE A 24 -6.42 25.92 12.35
CA ILE A 24 -5.26 25.00 12.40
C ILE A 24 -5.70 23.54 12.26
N GLY A 25 -6.97 23.24 12.56
CA GLY A 25 -7.60 21.99 12.25
C GLY A 25 -7.81 21.86 10.75
N MET A 26 -6.77 21.44 10.03
CA MET A 26 -6.91 20.84 8.70
C MET A 26 -8.02 19.78 8.84
N GLY A 27 -9.23 20.13 8.38
CA GLY A 27 -10.44 19.35 8.62
C GLY A 27 -10.44 18.13 7.71
N TRP A 28 -9.57 17.17 7.96
CA TRP A 28 -9.56 15.91 7.22
C TRP A 28 -10.93 15.26 7.41
N SER A 29 -11.61 14.96 6.31
CA SER A 29 -12.84 14.17 6.36
C SER A 29 -12.55 12.84 7.06
N LYS A 30 -13.53 12.26 7.75
CA LYS A 30 -13.39 10.96 8.43
C LYS A 30 -12.76 9.91 7.50
N SER A 31 -13.18 9.90 6.23
CA SER A 31 -12.66 9.04 5.16
C SER A 31 -11.15 9.22 4.94
N CYS A 32 -10.66 10.45 4.99
CA CYS A 32 -9.26 10.76 4.75
C CYS A 32 -8.37 10.34 5.93
N ARG A 33 -8.84 10.52 7.19
CA ARG A 33 -8.15 9.97 8.38
C ARG A 33 -8.11 8.45 8.36
N ASP A 34 -9.22 7.84 7.94
CA ASP A 34 -9.33 6.41 7.79
C ASP A 34 -8.33 5.88 6.74
N ALA A 35 -8.26 6.49 5.55
CA ALA A 35 -7.30 6.12 4.53
C ALA A 35 -5.84 6.21 5.03
N VAL A 36 -5.48 7.29 5.73
CA VAL A 36 -4.13 7.47 6.28
C VAL A 36 -3.81 6.38 7.32
N GLY A 37 -4.75 6.05 8.20
CA GLY A 37 -4.57 4.99 9.19
C GLY A 37 -4.33 3.62 8.54
N PHE A 38 -5.09 3.29 7.50
CA PHE A 38 -4.89 2.06 6.75
C PHE A 38 -3.53 2.03 6.04
N LEU A 39 -3.16 3.11 5.37
CA LEU A 39 -1.86 3.23 4.68
C LEU A 39 -0.69 3.12 5.66
N ALA A 40 -0.82 3.66 6.87
CA ALA A 40 0.18 3.50 7.92
C ALA A 40 0.36 2.03 8.34
N LEU A 41 -0.73 1.27 8.49
CA LEU A 41 -0.65 -0.16 8.79
C LEU A 41 0.02 -0.95 7.65
N VAL A 42 -0.30 -0.63 6.40
CA VAL A 42 0.35 -1.24 5.23
C VAL A 42 1.85 -0.93 5.23
N ALA A 43 2.25 0.33 5.48
CA ALA A 43 3.65 0.71 5.55
C ALA A 43 4.42 -0.04 6.66
N VAL A 44 3.82 -0.19 7.84
CA VAL A 44 4.39 -1.01 8.92
C VAL A 44 4.52 -2.47 8.48
N GLY A 45 3.49 -3.04 7.86
CA GLY A 45 3.52 -4.40 7.33
C GLY A 45 4.63 -4.61 6.30
N MET A 46 4.83 -3.67 5.38
CA MET A 46 5.93 -3.71 4.41
C MET A 46 7.30 -3.66 5.12
N GLY A 47 7.46 -2.79 6.13
CA GLY A 47 8.69 -2.71 6.91
C GLY A 47 9.01 -4.03 7.62
N LEU A 48 8.00 -4.69 8.22
CA LEU A 48 8.18 -5.99 8.86
C LEU A 48 8.53 -7.10 7.86
N LEU A 49 7.90 -7.10 6.68
CA LEU A 49 8.22 -8.07 5.62
C LEU A 49 9.63 -7.87 5.07
N TYR A 50 10.08 -6.62 4.92
CA TYR A 50 11.45 -6.30 4.55
C TYR A 50 12.46 -6.80 5.61
N LEU A 51 12.19 -6.52 6.89
CA LEU A 51 13.05 -6.99 7.98
C LEU A 51 13.10 -8.52 8.10
N ARG A 52 12.01 -9.20 7.71
CA ARG A 52 11.94 -10.66 7.66
C ARG A 52 12.81 -11.25 6.57
N ASP A 53 12.81 -10.67 5.36
CA ASP A 53 13.61 -11.14 4.24
C ASP A 53 14.09 -9.99 3.33
N PRO A 54 15.21 -9.33 3.69
CA PRO A 54 15.77 -8.26 2.88
C PRO A 54 16.45 -8.79 1.62
N HIS A 55 16.77 -10.09 1.55
CA HIS A 55 17.48 -10.70 0.42
C HIS A 55 16.68 -10.52 -0.88
N SER A 56 15.35 -10.61 -0.80
CA SER A 56 14.43 -10.41 -1.91
C SER A 56 14.53 -9.02 -2.60
N LEU A 57 15.09 -8.00 -1.93
CA LEU A 57 15.31 -6.66 -2.49
C LEU A 57 16.80 -6.37 -2.76
N LEU A 58 17.71 -6.97 -2.00
CA LEU A 58 19.15 -6.72 -2.13
C LEU A 58 19.79 -7.57 -3.24
N VAL A 59 19.25 -8.76 -3.48
CA VAL A 59 19.76 -9.70 -4.47
C VAL A 59 18.68 -9.88 -5.53
N PRO A 60 18.86 -9.30 -6.74
CA PRO A 60 17.84 -9.30 -7.78
C PRO A 60 17.76 -10.67 -8.46
N THR A 61 17.12 -11.62 -7.80
CA THR A 61 16.88 -12.97 -8.29
C THR A 61 15.40 -13.24 -8.42
N LEU A 62 14.96 -13.74 -9.58
CA LEU A 62 13.65 -14.35 -9.72
C LEU A 62 13.74 -15.80 -9.23
N TYR A 63 12.92 -16.14 -8.24
CA TYR A 63 12.80 -17.52 -7.78
C TYR A 63 12.07 -18.37 -8.82
N THR A 64 12.32 -19.68 -8.77
CA THR A 64 12.08 -20.63 -9.86
C THR A 64 10.69 -20.53 -10.47
N GLU A 65 9.62 -20.52 -9.64
CA GLU A 65 8.24 -20.45 -10.14
C GLU A 65 7.95 -19.10 -10.82
N ASP A 66 8.33 -17.99 -10.19
CA ASP A 66 8.13 -16.65 -10.75
C ASP A 66 8.90 -16.46 -12.06
N GLY A 67 10.09 -17.05 -12.18
CA GLY A 67 10.88 -17.08 -13.41
C GLY A 67 10.15 -17.79 -14.56
N VAL A 68 9.53 -18.93 -14.29
CA VAL A 68 8.75 -19.69 -15.29
C VAL A 68 7.54 -18.89 -15.77
N TRP A 69 6.78 -18.30 -14.84
CA TRP A 69 5.61 -17.50 -15.19
C TRP A 69 5.99 -16.21 -15.91
N MET A 70 7.06 -15.56 -15.49
CA MET A 70 7.58 -14.37 -16.13
C MET A 70 8.07 -14.66 -17.54
N ALA A 71 8.77 -15.78 -17.76
CA ALA A 71 9.18 -16.20 -19.11
C ALA A 71 7.96 -16.44 -20.02
N LYS A 72 6.88 -17.05 -19.51
CA LYS A 72 5.63 -17.19 -20.26
C LYS A 72 4.99 -15.83 -20.57
N LEU A 73 5.00 -14.89 -19.62
CA LEU A 73 4.50 -13.51 -19.81
C LEU A 73 5.29 -12.73 -20.87
N PHE A 74 6.61 -12.92 -20.97
CA PHE A 74 7.43 -12.30 -22.02
C PHE A 74 7.21 -12.95 -23.38
N ASN A 75 7.14 -14.29 -23.45
CA ASN A 75 7.10 -15.00 -24.72
C ASN A 75 5.70 -15.17 -25.33
N ARG A 76 4.67 -15.34 -24.50
CA ARG A 76 3.29 -15.68 -24.93
C ARG A 76 2.26 -14.63 -24.57
N GLY A 77 2.62 -13.65 -23.75
CA GLY A 77 1.75 -12.57 -23.32
C GLY A 77 0.82 -12.93 -22.15
N PHE A 78 0.13 -11.91 -21.64
CA PHE A 78 -0.68 -11.99 -20.43
C PHE A 78 -1.84 -12.97 -20.52
N TRP A 79 -2.72 -12.80 -21.51
CA TRP A 79 -3.94 -13.62 -21.63
C TRP A 79 -3.64 -15.09 -21.85
N HIS A 80 -2.65 -15.40 -22.70
CA HIS A 80 -2.22 -16.78 -22.88
C HIS A 80 -1.71 -17.35 -21.55
N THR A 81 -0.85 -16.62 -20.83
CA THR A 81 -0.26 -17.10 -19.58
C THR A 81 -1.33 -17.30 -18.50
N LEU A 82 -2.31 -16.39 -18.39
CA LEU A 82 -3.40 -16.49 -17.42
C LEU A 82 -4.32 -17.69 -17.69
N ILE A 83 -4.71 -17.92 -18.93
CA ILE A 83 -5.62 -19.01 -19.32
C ILE A 83 -4.93 -20.38 -19.22
N HIS A 84 -3.66 -20.46 -19.66
CA HIS A 84 -2.88 -21.69 -19.68
C HIS A 84 -1.99 -21.84 -18.43
N ALA A 85 -2.27 -21.06 -17.39
CA ALA A 85 -1.60 -21.19 -16.11
C ALA A 85 -1.94 -22.53 -15.43
N LYS A 86 -3.21 -22.92 -15.56
CA LYS A 86 -3.74 -24.20 -15.11
C LYS A 86 -3.52 -25.23 -16.22
N GLY A 87 -2.27 -25.64 -16.39
CA GLY A 87 -1.93 -26.84 -17.17
C GLY A 87 -1.94 -28.09 -16.30
N ASP A 88 -1.68 -29.26 -16.91
CA ASP A 88 -1.60 -30.56 -16.22
C ASP A 88 -0.57 -30.58 -15.08
N GLU A 89 0.42 -29.69 -15.12
CA GLU A 89 1.56 -29.65 -14.19
C GLU A 89 1.34 -28.76 -12.96
N THR A 90 0.32 -27.89 -12.94
CA THR A 90 0.10 -26.94 -11.83
C THR A 90 -1.30 -27.14 -11.22
N PRO A 91 -1.42 -27.85 -10.07
CA PRO A 91 -2.73 -28.19 -9.52
C PRO A 91 -3.45 -27.01 -8.84
N TYR A 92 -2.79 -25.85 -8.67
CA TYR A 92 -3.29 -24.73 -7.87
C TYR A 92 -3.49 -23.43 -8.66
N PHE A 93 -4.34 -22.55 -8.13
CA PHE A 93 -4.76 -21.32 -8.79
C PHE A 93 -3.71 -20.21 -8.65
N VAL A 94 -2.93 -19.96 -9.70
CA VAL A 94 -1.85 -18.95 -9.75
C VAL A 94 -2.25 -17.63 -10.43
N SER A 95 -3.52 -17.46 -10.79
CA SER A 95 -3.99 -16.31 -11.58
C SER A 95 -3.67 -14.96 -10.92
N LEU A 96 -3.76 -14.88 -9.59
CA LEU A 96 -3.41 -13.68 -8.85
C LEU A 96 -1.90 -13.40 -8.90
N ASN A 97 -1.07 -14.45 -8.81
CA ASN A 97 0.38 -14.30 -8.96
C ASN A 97 0.73 -13.77 -10.35
N ILE A 98 0.13 -14.34 -11.40
CA ILE A 98 0.34 -13.89 -12.78
C ILE A 98 -0.08 -12.42 -12.97
N LEU A 99 -1.16 -11.99 -12.30
CA LEU A 99 -1.59 -10.59 -12.30
C LEU A 99 -0.56 -9.68 -11.64
N LEU A 100 -0.02 -10.07 -10.48
CA LEU A 100 1.04 -9.33 -9.79
C LEU A 100 2.33 -9.26 -10.63
N LEU A 101 2.72 -10.36 -11.27
CA LEU A 101 3.88 -10.42 -12.16
C LEU A 101 3.69 -9.53 -13.40
N GLN A 102 2.48 -9.51 -13.99
CA GLN A 102 2.16 -8.59 -15.08
C GLN A 102 2.21 -7.14 -14.63
N ALA A 103 1.72 -6.82 -13.43
CA ALA A 103 1.84 -5.48 -12.86
C ALA A 103 3.32 -5.11 -12.65
N ALA A 104 4.14 -6.03 -12.13
CA ALA A 104 5.58 -5.82 -11.95
C ALA A 104 6.29 -5.54 -13.29
N LYS A 105 5.98 -6.32 -14.32
CA LYS A 105 6.48 -6.12 -15.68
C LYS A 105 6.07 -4.75 -16.23
N SER A 106 4.81 -4.36 -16.06
CA SER A 106 4.31 -3.07 -16.54
C SER A 106 4.95 -1.88 -15.81
N LEU A 107 5.13 -1.98 -14.49
CA LEU A 107 5.82 -0.95 -13.70
C LEU A 107 7.30 -0.84 -14.09
N ASN A 108 7.96 -1.97 -14.28
CA ASN A 108 9.33 -2.01 -14.75
C ASN A 108 9.46 -1.35 -16.14
N ALA A 109 8.55 -1.68 -17.06
CA ALA A 109 8.49 -1.06 -18.38
C ALA A 109 8.27 0.46 -18.31
N ALA A 110 7.41 0.92 -17.39
CA ALA A 110 7.13 2.34 -17.20
C ALA A 110 8.33 3.11 -16.63
N CYS A 111 9.12 2.50 -15.73
CA CYS A 111 10.24 3.18 -15.07
C CYS A 111 11.59 3.00 -15.78
N TYR A 112 11.85 1.82 -16.33
CA TYR A 112 13.16 1.40 -16.84
C TYR A 112 13.10 0.80 -18.25
N GLY A 113 11.94 0.86 -18.93
CA GLY A 113 11.74 0.24 -20.23
C GLY A 113 11.88 -1.28 -20.20
N ASP A 114 12.41 -1.87 -21.27
CA ASP A 114 12.53 -3.32 -21.41
C ASP A 114 13.71 -3.95 -20.61
N SER A 115 14.34 -3.18 -19.72
CA SER A 115 15.43 -3.68 -18.88
C SER A 115 14.93 -4.66 -17.84
N ILE A 116 15.38 -5.92 -17.91
CA ILE A 116 14.98 -6.98 -16.96
C ILE A 116 15.70 -6.83 -15.61
N ALA A 117 16.77 -6.03 -15.55
CA ALA A 117 17.63 -5.91 -14.36
C ALA A 117 16.88 -5.44 -13.10
N HIS A 118 15.86 -4.59 -13.27
CA HIS A 118 15.10 -4.03 -12.15
C HIS A 118 13.81 -4.82 -11.84
N LEU A 119 13.43 -5.77 -12.71
CA LEU A 119 12.21 -6.54 -12.58
C LEU A 119 12.08 -7.27 -11.22
N PRO A 120 13.13 -7.91 -10.67
CA PRO A 120 13.02 -8.58 -9.37
C PRO A 120 12.60 -7.64 -8.23
N HIS A 121 13.01 -6.37 -8.27
CA HIS A 121 12.63 -5.38 -7.26
C HIS A 121 11.14 -5.04 -7.32
N PHE A 122 10.58 -4.92 -8.53
CA PHE A 122 9.14 -4.68 -8.69
C PHE A 122 8.31 -5.89 -8.28
N VAL A 123 8.77 -7.10 -8.61
CA VAL A 123 8.11 -8.35 -8.18
C VAL A 123 8.11 -8.42 -6.65
N SER A 124 9.27 -8.25 -6.01
CA SER A 124 9.39 -8.28 -4.55
C SER A 124 8.57 -7.19 -3.88
N GLY A 125 8.67 -5.94 -4.36
CA GLY A 125 7.93 -4.81 -3.80
C GLY A 125 6.40 -4.98 -3.90
N LEU A 126 5.89 -5.45 -5.04
CA LEU A 126 4.45 -5.72 -5.20
C LEU A 126 3.98 -6.89 -4.34
N SER A 127 4.78 -7.96 -4.24
CA SER A 127 4.47 -9.09 -3.35
C SER A 127 4.42 -8.64 -1.89
N MET A 128 5.39 -7.85 -1.44
CA MET A 128 5.38 -7.29 -0.08
C MET A 128 4.17 -6.38 0.15
N ALA A 129 3.84 -5.50 -0.80
CA ALA A 129 2.68 -4.65 -0.69
C ALA A 129 1.37 -5.47 -0.62
N PHE A 130 1.25 -6.51 -1.44
CA PHE A 130 0.10 -7.41 -1.43
C PHE A 130 -0.06 -8.10 -0.07
N TYR A 131 1.01 -8.71 0.46
CA TYR A 131 0.95 -9.39 1.76
C TYR A 131 0.75 -8.41 2.92
N ALA A 132 1.31 -7.20 2.86
CA ALA A 132 1.09 -6.17 3.85
C ALA A 132 -0.38 -5.71 3.87
N VAL A 133 -0.99 -5.52 2.70
CA VAL A 133 -2.43 -5.24 2.58
C VAL A 133 -3.26 -6.40 3.12
N LEU A 134 -2.92 -7.63 2.76
CA LEU A 134 -3.65 -8.82 3.24
C LEU A 134 -3.58 -8.98 4.76
N ALA A 135 -2.44 -8.63 5.37
CA ALA A 135 -2.27 -8.63 6.83
C ALA A 135 -2.98 -7.45 7.51
N ALA A 136 -2.96 -6.26 6.90
CA ALA A 136 -3.59 -5.06 7.47
C ALA A 136 -5.12 -5.06 7.32
N ALA A 137 -5.65 -5.67 6.26
CA ALA A 137 -7.08 -5.61 5.93
C ALA A 137 -7.98 -6.17 7.04
N PRO A 138 -7.73 -7.35 7.66
CA PRO A 138 -8.55 -7.84 8.77
C PRO A 138 -8.55 -6.91 9.98
N VAL A 139 -7.36 -6.42 10.37
CA VAL A 139 -7.22 -5.47 11.50
C VAL A 139 -8.03 -4.21 11.25
N TRP A 140 -7.96 -3.70 10.03
CA TRP A 140 -8.68 -2.50 9.64
C TRP A 140 -10.19 -2.69 9.53
N LEU A 141 -10.64 -3.81 8.93
CA LEU A 141 -12.06 -4.11 8.76
C LEU A 141 -12.74 -4.42 10.11
N LEU A 142 -12.03 -5.09 11.01
CA LEU A 142 -12.56 -5.48 12.32
C LEU A 142 -12.36 -4.41 13.40
N ARG A 143 -11.69 -3.30 13.09
CA ARG A 143 -11.45 -2.20 14.04
C ARG A 143 -12.69 -1.74 14.83
N PRO A 144 -13.93 -1.68 14.29
CA PRO A 144 -15.08 -1.21 15.06
C PRO A 144 -15.52 -2.22 16.12
N PHE A 145 -15.10 -3.48 15.99
CA PHE A 145 -15.39 -4.56 16.94
C PHE A 145 -14.26 -4.80 17.94
N LEU A 146 -13.05 -4.28 17.64
CA LEU A 146 -11.85 -4.44 18.47
C LEU A 146 -11.68 -3.30 19.49
N ALA A 147 -12.34 -2.17 19.28
CA ALA A 147 -12.38 -1.07 20.25
C ALA A 147 -13.55 -1.28 21.23
N PRO A 148 -13.30 -1.37 22.55
CA PRO A 148 -14.37 -1.41 23.56
C PRO A 148 -15.13 -0.09 23.67
#